data_AF-A0A845RAK3-F1
#
_entry.id   AF-A0A845RAK3-F1
#
_cell.length_a   1.000
_cell.length_b   1.000
_cell.length_c   1.000
_cell.angle_alpha   90.00
_cell.angle_beta   90.00
_cell.angle_gamma   90.00
#
_symmetry.space_group_name_H-M   'P 1'
#
loop_
_entity.id
_entity.type
_entity.pdbx_description
1 polymer ?
#
loop_
_entity_poly.entity_id
_entity_poly.type
_entity_poly.pdbx_seq_one_letter_code
_entity_poly.pdbx_strand_id
1 'polypeptide(L)'
;MKHKHFNRLLSMLLVVATLFGLMALPASAATLENSGTVTIQQAGYGNYLSKKNGGTIGGGYWKYTSNDGLTGTAYCVNHGLKGVSPSKSLTVQPYNREPKTM
;
A
#
# COMPACT_ATOMS: atom_id res chain seq x y z
N MET A 1 -39.07 -16.39 31.23
CA MET A 1 -38.31 -17.29 30.33
C MET A 1 -37.73 -16.59 29.08
N LYS A 2 -38.35 -15.52 28.53
CA LYS A 2 -37.90 -14.85 27.29
C LYS A 2 -36.46 -14.28 27.31
N HIS A 3 -35.98 -13.70 28.42
CA HIS A 3 -34.60 -13.19 28.53
C HIS A 3 -33.52 -14.27 28.40
N LYS A 4 -33.80 -15.49 28.88
CA LYS A 4 -32.84 -16.60 28.83
C LYS A 4 -32.63 -17.12 27.40
N HIS A 5 -33.67 -17.06 26.56
CA HIS A 5 -33.59 -17.40 25.14
C HIS A 5 -32.90 -16.31 24.32
N PHE A 6 -33.16 -15.03 24.64
CA PHE A 6 -32.50 -13.92 23.96
C PHE A 6 -30.98 -13.92 24.15
N ASN A 7 -30.50 -14.09 25.39
CA ASN A 7 -29.06 -14.19 25.65
C ASN A 7 -28.41 -15.40 24.95
N ARG A 8 -29.15 -16.51 24.84
CA ARG A 8 -28.65 -17.71 24.16
C ARG A 8 -28.55 -17.52 22.65
N LEU A 9 -29.49 -16.80 22.05
CA LEU A 9 -29.44 -16.40 20.63
C LEU A 9 -28.31 -15.40 20.37
N LEU A 10 -28.14 -14.43 21.26
CA LEU A 10 -27.06 -13.44 21.16
C LEU A 10 -25.67 -14.09 21.27
N SER A 11 -25.47 -15.02 22.21
CA SER A 11 -24.22 -15.77 22.32
C SER A 11 -23.95 -16.65 21.09
N MET A 12 -24.97 -17.31 20.53
CA MET A 12 -24.83 -18.04 19.27
C MET A 12 -24.43 -17.12 18.11
N LEU A 13 -25.07 -15.96 17.99
CA LEU A 13 -24.74 -14.97 16.95
C LEU A 13 -23.30 -14.48 17.07
N LEU A 14 -22.82 -14.24 18.29
CA LEU A 14 -21.46 -13.77 18.55
C LEU A 14 -20.41 -14.82 18.12
N VAL A 15 -20.65 -16.09 18.44
CA VAL A 15 -19.79 -17.21 18.04
C VAL A 15 -19.72 -17.33 16.51
N VAL A 16 -20.88 -17.26 15.85
CA VAL A 16 -20.96 -17.29 14.39
C VAL A 16 -20.20 -16.11 13.78
N ALA A 17 -20.38 -14.89 14.29
CA ALA A 17 -19.64 -13.71 13.83
C ALA A 17 -18.12 -13.85 14.01
N THR A 18 -17.66 -14.42 15.13
CA THR A 18 -16.21 -14.67 15.34
C THR A 18 -15.66 -15.73 14.40
N LEU A 19 -16.41 -16.80 14.11
CA LEU A 19 -16.00 -17.82 13.13
C LEU A 19 -15.90 -17.25 11.71
N PHE A 20 -16.84 -16.38 11.31
CA PHE A 20 -16.74 -15.67 10.04
C PHE A 20 -15.59 -14.66 10.01
N GLY A 21 -15.27 -14.02 11.14
CA GLY A 21 -14.09 -13.16 11.26
C GLY A 21 -12.77 -13.90 11.08
N LEU A 22 -12.70 -15.16 11.53
CA LEU A 22 -11.53 -16.03 11.35
C LEU A 22 -11.42 -16.62 9.93
N MET A 23 -12.52 -16.64 9.17
CA MET A 23 -12.52 -16.98 7.74
C MET A 23 -12.07 -15.82 6.84
N ALA A 24 -11.53 -14.74 7.42
CA ALA A 24 -10.85 -13.72 6.63
C ALA A 24 -9.75 -14.39 5.78
N LEU A 25 -9.87 -14.26 4.47
CA LEU A 25 -8.87 -14.76 3.53
C LEU A 25 -7.50 -14.21 3.96
N PRO A 26 -6.44 -15.03 3.99
CA PRO A 26 -5.11 -14.52 4.26
C PRO A 26 -4.82 -13.39 3.28
N ALA A 27 -4.46 -12.23 3.82
CA ALA A 27 -4.03 -11.10 3.01
C ALA A 27 -2.67 -11.45 2.40
N SER A 28 -2.69 -12.12 1.26
CA SER A 28 -1.48 -12.43 0.50
C SER A 28 -0.95 -11.14 -0.11
N ALA A 29 0.26 -10.74 0.28
CA ALA A 29 0.97 -9.67 -0.40
C ALA A 29 1.43 -10.16 -1.78
N ALA A 30 1.10 -9.43 -2.84
CA ALA A 30 1.67 -9.69 -4.15
C ALA A 30 3.18 -9.43 -4.10
N THR A 31 3.98 -10.45 -4.42
CA THR A 31 5.44 -10.31 -4.44
C THR A 31 5.90 -9.86 -5.82
N LEU A 32 6.94 -9.02 -5.84
CA LEU A 32 7.55 -8.55 -7.07
C LEU A 32 8.75 -9.42 -7.49
N GLU A 33 9.08 -10.47 -6.73
CA GLU A 33 10.26 -11.33 -6.93
C GLU A 33 10.24 -12.05 -8.29
N ASN A 34 9.05 -12.42 -8.77
CA ASN A 34 8.88 -13.09 -10.07
C ASN A 34 8.72 -12.08 -11.22
N SER A 35 8.51 -10.80 -10.93
CA SER A 35 8.37 -9.76 -11.95
C SER A 35 9.74 -9.22 -12.36
N GLY A 36 10.05 -9.29 -13.65
CA GLY A 36 11.35 -8.84 -14.16
C GLY A 36 11.47 -7.31 -14.25
N THR A 37 10.37 -6.60 -14.52
CA THR A 37 10.40 -5.14 -14.75
C THR A 37 9.16 -4.42 -14.25
N VAL A 38 9.31 -3.13 -13.98
CA VAL A 38 8.22 -2.20 -13.64
C VAL A 38 8.30 -0.91 -14.44
N THR A 39 7.15 -0.31 -14.69
CA THR A 39 7.04 1.11 -15.04
C THR A 39 6.56 1.88 -13.82
N ILE A 40 7.03 3.13 -13.66
CA ILE A 40 6.64 3.98 -12.52
C ILE A 40 6.00 5.25 -13.05
N GLN A 41 4.85 5.60 -12.49
CA GLN A 41 4.02 6.71 -12.96
C GLN A 41 3.53 7.54 -11.77
N GLN A 42 3.43 8.85 -11.95
CA GLN A 42 2.86 9.72 -10.94
C GLN A 42 1.34 9.53 -10.95
N ALA A 43 0.79 9.04 -9.84
CA ALA A 43 -0.64 8.84 -9.64
C ALA A 43 -1.37 10.11 -9.16
N GLY A 44 -0.63 11.08 -8.62
CA GLY A 44 -1.18 12.36 -8.21
C GLY A 44 -0.21 13.25 -7.45
N TYR A 45 -0.72 14.33 -6.88
CA TYR A 45 0.04 15.24 -6.01
C TYR A 45 -0.88 15.78 -4.90
N GLY A 46 -0.45 15.67 -3.65
CA GLY A 46 -1.17 16.19 -2.48
C GLY A 46 -0.42 17.36 -1.84
N ASN A 47 -1.14 18.38 -1.39
CA ASN A 47 -0.59 19.47 -0.58
C ASN A 47 -0.84 19.17 0.91
N TYR A 48 0.20 19.18 1.73
CA TYR A 48 0.09 18.76 3.14
C TYR A 48 0.39 19.89 4.13
N LEU A 49 1.30 20.79 3.77
CA LEU A 49 1.71 21.89 4.65
C LEU A 49 1.52 23.22 3.93
N SER A 50 1.18 24.25 4.68
CA SER A 50 1.12 25.64 4.19
C SER A 50 2.30 26.43 4.76
N LYS A 51 2.93 27.26 3.95
CA LYS A 51 4.07 28.08 4.35
C LYS A 51 3.58 29.44 4.88
N LYS A 52 4.21 29.94 5.95
CA LYS A 52 3.89 31.26 6.54
C LYS A 52 3.95 32.41 5.52
N ASN A 53 4.88 32.36 4.58
CA ASN A 53 5.08 33.40 3.56
C ASN A 53 4.33 33.10 2.24
N GLY A 54 3.34 32.21 2.27
CA GLY A 54 2.56 31.82 1.11
C GLY A 54 3.09 30.58 0.37
N GLY A 55 2.16 29.87 -0.26
CA GLY A 55 2.37 28.59 -0.96
C GLY A 55 2.31 27.36 -0.06
N THR A 56 2.32 26.18 -0.69
CA THR A 56 2.19 24.88 -0.03
C THR A 56 3.44 24.01 -0.22
N ILE A 57 3.62 23.05 0.68
CA ILE A 57 4.55 21.93 0.52
C ILE A 57 3.67 20.70 0.31
N GLY A 58 3.87 20.05 -0.84
CA GLY A 58 3.16 18.85 -1.20
C GLY A 58 4.11 17.71 -1.59
N GLY A 59 3.53 16.57 -1.89
CA GLY A 59 4.23 15.36 -2.32
C GLY A 59 3.49 14.68 -3.47
N GLY A 60 4.26 14.20 -4.44
CA GLY A 60 3.74 13.36 -5.51
C GLY A 60 3.51 11.94 -5.04
N TYR A 61 2.37 11.37 -5.39
CA TYR A 61 2.09 9.94 -5.22
C TYR A 61 2.59 9.20 -6.46
N TRP A 62 3.32 8.11 -6.27
CA TRP A 62 3.85 7.32 -7.36
C TRP A 62 3.35 5.88 -7.26
N LYS A 63 3.07 5.28 -8.41
CA LYS A 63 2.60 3.91 -8.54
C LYS A 63 3.52 3.16 -9.49
N TYR A 64 3.80 1.90 -9.20
CA TYR A 64 4.40 0.99 -10.16
C TYR A 64 3.36 0.09 -10.81
N THR A 65 3.65 -0.34 -12.03
CA THR A 65 2.97 -1.44 -12.71
C THR A 65 4.04 -2.40 -13.21
N SER A 66 3.99 -3.67 -12.78
CA SER A 66 4.90 -4.71 -13.24
C SER A 66 4.52 -5.23 -14.63
N ASN A 67 5.44 -5.92 -15.29
CA ASN A 67 5.18 -6.62 -16.55
C ASN A 67 4.10 -7.71 -16.42
N ASP A 68 3.82 -8.18 -15.20
CA ASP A 68 2.79 -9.17 -14.89
C ASP A 68 1.46 -8.54 -14.45
N GLY A 69 1.34 -7.21 -14.55
CA GLY A 69 0.14 -6.46 -14.20
C GLY A 69 -0.05 -6.16 -12.72
N LEU A 70 0.92 -6.51 -11.86
CA LEU A 70 0.88 -6.15 -10.44
C LEU A 70 1.05 -4.64 -10.29
N THR A 71 0.24 -4.04 -9.42
CA THR A 71 0.33 -2.60 -9.14
C THR A 71 0.52 -2.36 -7.66
N GLY A 72 1.23 -1.29 -7.33
CA GLY A 72 1.47 -0.89 -5.95
C GLY A 72 2.09 0.49 -5.85
N THR A 73 2.29 0.97 -4.63
CA THR A 73 2.90 2.27 -4.38
C THR A 73 4.40 2.23 -4.62
N ALA A 74 4.94 3.25 -5.25
CA ALA A 74 6.39 3.46 -5.42
C ALA A 74 6.84 4.68 -4.61
N TYR A 75 8.05 4.62 -4.05
CA TYR A 75 8.64 5.70 -3.28
C TYR A 75 10.00 6.09 -3.85
N CYS A 76 10.29 7.39 -3.82
CA CYS A 76 11.62 7.87 -4.16
C CYS A 76 12.51 7.78 -2.91
N VAL A 77 13.55 6.94 -2.96
CA VAL A 77 14.52 6.82 -1.86
C VAL A 77 15.57 7.93 -1.87
N ASN A 78 15.86 8.52 -3.04
CA ASN A 78 16.81 9.60 -3.20
C ASN A 78 16.08 10.91 -3.54
N HIS A 79 15.77 11.69 -2.51
CA HIS A 79 15.08 12.96 -2.66
C HIS A 79 15.90 13.95 -3.52
N GLY A 80 15.22 14.77 -4.32
CA GLY A 80 15.85 15.80 -5.17
C GLY A 80 16.23 15.34 -6.59
N LEU A 81 16.11 14.05 -6.89
CA LEU A 81 16.26 13.54 -8.25
C LEU A 81 14.97 13.75 -9.07
N LYS A 82 15.12 13.92 -10.38
CA LYS A 82 13.97 13.96 -11.30
C LYS A 82 13.26 12.61 -11.30
N GLY A 83 11.92 12.65 -11.38
CA GLY A 83 11.11 11.45 -11.54
C GLY A 83 11.50 10.68 -12.81
N VAL A 84 11.33 9.36 -12.76
CA VAL A 84 11.56 8.49 -13.92
C VAL A 84 10.45 8.69 -14.96
N SER A 85 10.79 8.50 -16.24
CA SER A 85 9.79 8.59 -17.32
C SER A 85 8.71 7.51 -17.14
N PRO A 86 7.41 7.83 -17.31
CA PRO A 86 6.31 6.87 -17.26
C PRO A 86 6.47 5.65 -18.17
N SER A 87 7.15 5.81 -19.30
CA SER A 87 7.39 4.75 -20.30
C SER A 87 8.68 3.96 -20.06
N LYS A 88 9.49 4.34 -19.07
CA LYS A 88 10.75 3.66 -18.78
C LYS A 88 10.45 2.36 -18.05
N SER A 89 10.80 1.24 -18.67
CA SER A 89 10.86 -0.05 -18.00
C SER A 89 12.13 -0.14 -17.15
N LEU A 90 11.96 -0.41 -15.86
CA LEU A 90 13.01 -0.53 -14.87
C LEU A 90 13.08 -1.98 -14.40
N THR A 91 14.26 -2.59 -14.42
CA THR A 91 14.45 -3.93 -13.87
C THR A 91 14.24 -3.91 -12.36
N VAL A 92 13.42 -4.84 -11.86
CA VAL A 92 13.23 -5.01 -10.42
C VAL A 92 14.54 -5.57 -9.85
N GLN A 93 15.02 -4.93 -8.80
CA GLN A 93 16.19 -5.38 -8.05
C GLN A 93 15.83 -5.36 -6.57
N PRO A 94 16.14 -6.43 -5.82
CA PRO A 94 16.02 -6.40 -4.38
C PRO A 94 16.77 -5.19 -3.81
N TYR A 95 16.17 -4.52 -2.84
CA TYR A 95 16.84 -3.44 -2.16
C TYR A 95 17.97 -4.03 -1.30
N ASN A 96 19.17 -4.10 -1.86
CA ASN A 96 20.38 -4.60 -1.19
C ASN A 96 21.33 -3.46 -0.81
N ARG A 97 20.78 -2.32 -0.40
CA ARG A 97 21.62 -1.27 0.17
C ARG A 97 21.77 -1.59 1.65
N GLU A 98 23.00 -1.54 2.14
CA GLU A 98 23.30 -1.39 3.56
C GLU A 98 23.37 0.13 3.84
N PRO A 99 22.26 0.80 4.15
CA PRO A 99 22.33 2.19 4.53
C PRO A 99 23.13 2.25 5.84
N LYS A 100 24.39 2.69 5.76
CA LYS A 100 25.03 3.29 6.93
C LYS A 100 24.14 4.47 7.27
N THR A 101 23.48 4.38 8.42
CA THR A 101 22.48 5.31 8.93
C THR A 101 22.81 6.76 8.58
N MET A 102 21.78 7.55 8.28
CA MET A 102 21.90 9.01 8.12
C MET A 102 22.59 9.65 9.33
#